data_AF-A0A919A0Q5-F1
#
_entry.id   AF-A0A919A0Q5-F1
#
_cell.length_a   1.000
_cell.length_b   1.000
_cell.length_c   1.000
_cell.angle_alpha   90.00
_cell.angle_beta   90.00
_cell.angle_gamma   90.00
#
_symmetry.space_group_name_H-M   'P 1'
#
loop_
_entity.id
_entity.type
_entity.pdbx_description
1 polymer ?
#
loop_
_entity_poly.entity_id
_entity_poly.type
_entity_poly.pdbx_seq_one_letter_code
_entity_poly.pdbx_strand_id
1 'polypeptide(L)'
;MDGEEPAEASSREWPTEAFARALRDARSAAGMSRTQLAHAAGLHRSVLSRLENGRYRHRLSEGSLGRLSAALACGDALYEAGGFPMPGIRDLVTDPALGRALSDAPAARHALRRLHLAQVARSAVVRTLMPDEPSVDVQRLWSVARKQAGLAPAPTPTSGPGGREGTVVGRRFRTAHGVAHLLLSTCCTWPYGTDAESEASELAGMLLTPPGPFTQAVRAAFTSGIDPWDPDTGGLVAAISDSLLIPGWLAAYRLADFPGIHLQLIPIDEETA
;
A
#
# COMPACT_ATOMS: atom_id res chain seq x y z
N MET A 1 17.79 39.31 12.74
CA MET A 1 17.28 37.93 12.78
C MET A 1 16.55 37.73 11.47
N ASP A 2 17.32 37.39 10.46
CA ASP A 2 16.83 37.17 9.11
C ASP A 2 16.18 35.79 9.09
N GLY A 3 14.86 35.77 8.98
CA GLY A 3 14.10 34.54 8.84
C GLY A 3 14.34 33.95 7.47
N GLU A 4 15.17 32.91 7.40
CA GLU A 4 15.20 32.01 6.25
C GLU A 4 13.80 31.39 6.09
N GLU A 5 13.03 31.90 5.14
CA GLU A 5 11.86 31.20 4.61
C GLU A 5 12.32 29.80 4.16
N PRO A 6 11.65 28.73 4.62
CA PRO A 6 12.02 27.37 4.23
C PRO A 6 11.85 27.25 2.71
N ALA A 7 12.96 26.91 2.04
CA ALA A 7 13.04 26.70 0.60
C ALA A 7 11.79 25.96 0.09
N GLU A 8 11.01 26.68 -0.71
CA GLU A 8 9.78 26.19 -1.35
C GLU A 8 10.00 24.77 -1.88
N ALA A 9 9.14 23.87 -1.40
CA ALA A 9 9.09 22.49 -1.82
C ALA A 9 9.20 22.40 -3.34
N SER A 10 10.36 21.92 -3.79
CA SER A 10 10.71 21.47 -5.14
C SER A 10 9.49 21.41 -6.07
N SER A 11 9.43 22.40 -6.96
CA SER A 11 8.61 22.44 -8.17
C SER A 11 8.83 21.16 -8.98
N ARG A 12 8.19 20.06 -8.57
CA ARG A 12 8.07 18.86 -9.41
C ARG A 12 7.36 19.30 -10.68
N GLU A 13 8.06 19.21 -11.81
CA GLU A 13 7.55 19.59 -13.12
C GLU A 13 6.17 18.95 -13.33
N TRP A 14 5.17 19.82 -13.40
CA TRP A 14 3.79 19.42 -13.59
C TRP A 14 3.37 19.69 -15.05
N PRO A 15 2.56 18.81 -15.67
CA PRO A 15 2.16 17.48 -15.20
C PRO A 15 3.31 16.47 -15.32
N THR A 16 3.28 15.46 -14.44
CA THR A 16 4.21 14.33 -14.53
C THR A 16 3.92 13.50 -15.79
N GLU A 17 4.93 12.81 -16.33
CA GLU A 17 4.73 11.85 -17.42
C GLU A 17 3.77 10.72 -17.01
N ALA A 18 3.72 10.39 -15.71
CA ALA A 18 2.74 9.44 -15.16
C ALA A 18 1.30 9.95 -15.34
N PHE A 19 1.02 11.21 -15.01
CA PHE A 19 -0.29 11.83 -15.23
C PHE A 19 -0.65 11.87 -16.72
N ALA A 20 0.28 12.30 -17.57
CA ALA A 20 0.06 12.38 -19.01
C ALA A 20 -0.30 11.01 -19.61
N ARG A 21 0.39 9.95 -19.16
CA ARG A 21 0.12 8.57 -19.55
C ARG A 21 -1.25 8.08 -19.07
N ALA A 22 -1.54 8.23 -17.78
CA ALA A 22 -2.83 7.84 -17.21
C ALA A 22 -4.01 8.50 -17.94
N LEU A 23 -3.87 9.79 -18.30
CA LEU A 23 -4.88 10.52 -19.06
C LEU A 23 -5.08 9.95 -20.48
N ARG A 24 -3.99 9.63 -21.20
CA ARG A 24 -4.07 9.02 -22.54
C ARG A 24 -4.70 7.64 -22.50
N ASP A 25 -4.34 6.83 -21.50
CA ASP A 25 -4.83 5.47 -21.34
C ASP A 25 -6.33 5.48 -20.98
N ALA A 26 -6.74 6.31 -20.00
CA ALA A 26 -8.13 6.47 -19.62
C ALA A 26 -8.99 6.99 -20.79
N ARG A 27 -8.49 7.97 -21.57
CA ARG A 27 -9.19 8.46 -22.77
C ARG A 27 -9.38 7.37 -23.80
N SER A 28 -8.33 6.58 -24.05
CA SER A 28 -8.37 5.49 -25.04
C SER A 28 -9.35 4.39 -24.61
N ALA A 29 -9.37 4.06 -23.31
CA ALA A 29 -10.33 3.12 -22.74
C ALA A 29 -11.79 3.60 -22.84
N ALA A 30 -12.02 4.91 -22.68
CA ALA A 30 -13.34 5.53 -22.85
C ALA A 30 -13.77 5.67 -24.33
N GLY A 31 -12.93 5.28 -25.30
CA GLY A 31 -13.23 5.42 -26.73
C GLY A 31 -13.37 6.88 -27.19
N MET A 32 -12.85 7.84 -26.43
CA MET A 32 -13.01 9.26 -26.71
C MET A 32 -11.85 9.80 -27.56
N SER A 33 -12.18 10.61 -28.58
CA SER A 33 -11.17 11.47 -29.21
C SER A 33 -10.75 12.61 -28.25
N ARG A 34 -9.58 13.20 -28.51
CA ARG A 34 -9.10 14.36 -27.71
C ARG A 34 -10.09 15.53 -27.76
N THR A 35 -10.73 15.78 -28.90
CA THR A 35 -11.73 16.85 -29.02
C THR A 35 -12.97 16.56 -28.17
N GLN A 36 -13.45 15.31 -28.17
CA GLN A 36 -14.59 14.90 -27.35
C GLN A 36 -14.31 15.03 -25.85
N LEU A 37 -13.16 14.54 -25.38
CA LEU A 37 -12.78 14.68 -23.98
C LEU A 37 -12.62 16.15 -23.57
N ALA A 38 -11.97 16.97 -24.42
CA ALA A 38 -11.81 18.40 -24.15
C ALA A 38 -13.18 19.09 -23.98
N HIS A 39 -14.11 18.81 -24.90
CA HIS A 39 -15.47 19.33 -24.82
C HIS A 39 -16.20 18.85 -23.56
N ALA A 40 -16.19 17.54 -23.28
CA ALA A 40 -16.86 16.95 -22.11
C ALA A 40 -16.33 17.49 -20.78
N ALA A 41 -15.01 17.75 -20.68
CA ALA A 41 -14.39 18.30 -19.48
C ALA A 41 -14.43 19.84 -19.41
N GLY A 42 -15.02 20.52 -20.39
CA GLY A 42 -15.02 21.98 -20.46
C GLY A 42 -13.62 22.59 -20.54
N LEU A 43 -12.71 21.94 -21.28
CA LEU A 43 -11.33 22.39 -21.48
C LEU A 43 -11.09 22.75 -22.94
N HIS A 44 -10.21 23.71 -23.19
CA HIS A 44 -9.76 23.98 -24.55
C HIS A 44 -8.92 22.81 -25.09
N ARG A 45 -9.13 22.42 -26.36
CA ARG A 45 -8.39 21.30 -27.00
C ARG A 45 -6.87 21.42 -26.87
N SER A 46 -6.32 22.64 -26.95
CA SER A 46 -4.88 22.87 -26.78
C SER A 46 -4.38 22.65 -25.35
N VAL A 47 -5.22 22.86 -24.33
CA VAL A 47 -4.89 22.54 -22.93
C VAL A 47 -4.81 21.03 -22.78
N LEU A 48 -5.82 20.30 -23.23
CA LEU A 48 -5.81 18.84 -23.17
C LEU A 48 -4.63 18.25 -23.94
N SER A 49 -4.32 18.79 -25.13
CA SER A 49 -3.15 18.36 -25.89
C SER A 49 -1.84 18.60 -25.13
N ARG A 50 -1.70 19.73 -24.41
CA ARG A 50 -0.49 19.96 -23.59
C ARG A 50 -0.42 19.02 -22.39
N LEU A 51 -1.55 18.74 -21.74
CA LEU A 51 -1.63 17.79 -20.62
C LEU A 51 -1.22 16.38 -21.06
N GLU A 52 -1.81 15.86 -22.13
CA GLU A 52 -1.50 14.53 -22.67
C GLU A 52 -0.06 14.41 -23.18
N ASN A 53 0.67 15.50 -23.40
CA ASN A 53 2.05 15.48 -23.86
C ASN A 53 3.06 15.87 -22.77
N GLY A 54 2.63 16.06 -21.52
CA GLY A 54 3.55 16.48 -20.45
C GLY A 54 4.03 17.93 -20.57
N ARG A 55 3.40 18.76 -21.42
CA ARG A 55 3.87 20.13 -21.75
C ARG A 55 3.08 21.25 -21.05
N TYR A 56 2.17 20.91 -20.15
CA TYR A 56 1.30 21.90 -19.49
C TYR A 56 1.91 22.41 -18.19
N ARG A 57 2.70 23.49 -18.24
CA ARG A 57 3.51 23.95 -17.10
C ARG A 57 2.77 24.39 -15.84
N HIS A 58 1.44 24.47 -15.86
CA HIS A 58 0.65 24.94 -14.73
C HIS A 58 -0.01 23.78 -14.02
N ARG A 59 -0.11 23.84 -12.70
CA ARG A 59 -0.89 22.86 -11.95
C ARG A 59 -2.35 22.94 -12.39
N LEU A 60 -2.93 21.78 -12.71
CA LEU A 60 -4.34 21.72 -13.08
C LEU A 60 -5.17 22.09 -11.86
N SER A 61 -6.18 22.96 -12.03
CA SER A 61 -7.12 23.19 -10.94
C SER A 61 -7.91 21.92 -10.64
N GLU A 62 -8.23 21.72 -9.37
CA GLU A 62 -8.94 20.54 -8.92
C GLU A 62 -10.31 20.37 -9.61
N GLY A 63 -11.05 21.46 -9.80
CA GLY A 63 -12.31 21.41 -10.54
C GLY A 63 -12.12 20.92 -11.99
N SER A 64 -10.99 21.24 -12.62
CA SER A 64 -10.67 20.73 -13.96
C SER A 64 -10.28 19.26 -13.94
N LEU A 65 -9.60 18.80 -12.89
CA LEU A 65 -9.27 17.39 -12.69
C LEU A 65 -10.54 16.55 -12.46
N GLY A 66 -11.45 17.03 -11.62
CA GLY A 66 -12.73 16.38 -11.37
C GLY A 66 -13.57 16.26 -12.63
N ARG A 67 -13.63 17.32 -13.47
CA ARG A 67 -14.32 17.25 -14.77
C ARG A 67 -13.69 16.25 -15.73
N LEU A 68 -12.35 16.14 -15.76
CA LEU A 68 -11.66 15.13 -16.56
C LEU A 68 -11.97 13.71 -16.07
N SER A 69 -11.86 13.47 -14.77
CA SER A 69 -12.15 12.15 -14.16
C SER A 69 -13.60 11.73 -14.40
N ALA A 70 -14.55 12.65 -14.19
CA ALA A 70 -15.98 12.42 -14.43
C ALA A 70 -16.26 12.12 -15.92
N ALA A 71 -15.70 12.90 -16.84
CA ALA A 71 -15.89 12.69 -18.28
C ALA A 71 -15.33 11.32 -18.76
N LEU A 72 -14.30 10.82 -18.09
CA LEU A 72 -13.66 9.54 -18.43
C LEU A 72 -14.22 8.34 -17.66
N ALA A 73 -15.08 8.59 -16.67
CA ALA A 73 -15.57 7.56 -15.74
C ALA A 73 -14.44 6.70 -15.14
N CYS A 74 -13.26 7.29 -14.90
CA CYS A 74 -12.05 6.56 -14.50
C CYS A 74 -11.79 6.58 -12.99
N GLY A 75 -12.75 7.06 -12.19
CA GLY A 75 -12.63 7.18 -10.74
C GLY A 75 -11.38 7.97 -10.31
N ASP A 76 -10.64 7.41 -9.35
CA ASP A 76 -9.52 8.09 -8.70
C ASP A 76 -8.19 8.01 -9.46
N ALA A 77 -8.12 7.27 -10.59
CA ALA A 77 -6.87 7.00 -11.30
C ALA A 77 -6.10 8.28 -11.72
N LEU A 78 -6.81 9.34 -12.13
CA LEU A 78 -6.17 10.61 -12.48
C LEU A 78 -5.73 11.43 -11.25
N TYR A 79 -6.42 11.28 -10.12
CA TYR A 79 -6.01 11.90 -8.85
C TYR A 79 -4.74 11.25 -8.35
N GLU A 80 -4.68 9.92 -8.34
CA GLU A 80 -3.49 9.15 -7.96
C GLU A 80 -2.29 9.47 -8.86
N ALA A 81 -2.45 9.38 -10.18
CA ALA A 81 -1.38 9.67 -11.13
C ALA A 81 -0.90 11.13 -11.04
N GLY A 82 -1.77 12.01 -10.56
CA GLY A 82 -1.50 13.41 -10.35
C GLY A 82 -1.02 13.80 -8.96
N GLY A 83 -0.89 12.84 -8.03
CA GLY A 83 -0.55 13.14 -6.64
C GLY A 83 -1.55 14.10 -5.97
N PHE A 84 -2.82 14.09 -6.39
CA PHE A 84 -3.88 14.81 -5.71
C PHE A 84 -4.56 13.90 -4.69
N PRO A 85 -5.02 14.44 -3.54
CA PRO A 85 -5.85 13.68 -2.62
C PRO A 85 -7.14 13.24 -3.34
N MET A 86 -7.54 11.99 -3.14
CA MET A 86 -8.77 11.45 -3.72
C MET A 86 -9.99 12.19 -3.14
N PRO A 87 -11.04 12.47 -3.94
CA PRO A 87 -12.23 13.19 -3.47
C PRO A 87 -12.85 12.59 -2.22
N GLY A 88 -13.00 11.26 -2.15
CA GLY A 88 -13.57 10.60 -0.97
C GLY A 88 -12.72 10.75 0.30
N ILE A 89 -11.39 10.81 0.18
CA ILE A 89 -10.50 11.12 1.32
C ILE A 89 -10.63 12.59 1.70
N ARG A 90 -10.79 13.49 0.72
CA ARG A 90 -10.96 14.91 1.00
C ARG A 90 -12.27 15.19 1.72
N ASP A 91 -13.36 14.55 1.32
CA ASP A 91 -14.66 14.68 1.99
C ASP A 91 -14.58 14.19 3.44
N LEU A 92 -13.83 13.09 3.67
CA LEU A 92 -13.50 12.60 5.02
C LEU A 92 -12.64 13.60 5.84
N VAL A 93 -11.72 14.33 5.21
CA VAL A 93 -10.81 15.28 5.87
C VAL A 93 -11.43 16.66 6.07
N THR A 94 -12.41 17.04 5.24
CA THR A 94 -13.07 18.35 5.31
C THR A 94 -14.29 18.37 6.24
N ASP A 95 -14.82 17.21 6.62
CA ASP A 95 -15.81 17.10 7.69
C ASP A 95 -15.14 17.39 9.06
N PRO A 96 -15.50 18.48 9.77
CA PRO A 96 -14.88 18.83 11.04
C PRO A 96 -15.15 17.81 12.17
N ALA A 97 -16.23 17.04 12.09
CA ALA A 97 -16.54 16.00 13.06
C ALA A 97 -15.65 14.77 12.87
N LEU A 98 -15.39 14.37 11.62
CA LEU A 98 -14.41 13.33 11.29
C LEU A 98 -12.98 13.80 11.59
N GLY A 99 -12.63 15.04 11.25
CA GLY A 99 -11.35 15.66 11.59
C GLY A 99 -11.08 15.62 13.10
N ARG A 100 -12.08 15.95 13.93
CA ARG A 100 -12.00 15.79 15.40
C ARG A 100 -11.91 14.34 15.84
N ALA A 101 -12.78 13.46 15.34
CA ALA A 101 -12.74 12.03 15.70
C ALA A 101 -11.39 11.38 15.36
N LEU A 102 -10.76 11.77 14.24
CA LEU A 102 -9.43 11.31 13.85
C LEU A 102 -8.30 11.98 14.64
N SER A 103 -8.50 13.21 15.12
CA SER A 103 -7.52 13.92 15.95
C SER A 103 -7.54 13.44 17.42
N ASP A 104 -8.69 13.02 17.91
CA ASP A 104 -8.89 12.66 19.32
C ASP A 104 -8.79 11.14 19.58
N ALA A 105 -8.81 10.29 18.54
CA ALA A 105 -8.73 8.85 18.69
C ALA A 105 -7.48 8.25 18.01
N PRO A 106 -6.41 7.95 18.76
CA PRO A 106 -5.23 7.23 18.26
C PRO A 106 -5.57 5.92 17.52
N ALA A 107 -6.58 5.18 18.01
CA ALA A 107 -7.08 3.97 17.37
C ALA A 107 -7.65 4.22 15.97
N ALA A 108 -8.35 5.34 15.75
CA ALA A 108 -8.91 5.68 14.45
C ALA A 108 -7.82 6.07 13.45
N ARG A 109 -6.80 6.82 13.88
CA ARG A 109 -5.61 7.11 13.05
C ARG A 109 -4.88 5.83 12.65
N HIS A 110 -4.65 4.95 13.61
CA HIS A 110 -4.03 3.67 13.35
C HIS A 110 -4.86 2.87 12.33
N ALA A 111 -6.17 2.73 12.53
CA ALA A 111 -7.05 2.03 11.58
C ALA A 111 -7.02 2.62 10.16
N LEU A 112 -7.05 3.95 10.01
CA LEU A 112 -6.91 4.60 8.70
C LEU A 112 -5.54 4.36 8.08
N ARG A 113 -4.47 4.40 8.89
CA ARG A 113 -3.12 4.13 8.42
C ARG A 113 -3.02 2.69 7.92
N ARG A 114 -3.56 1.73 8.67
CA ARG A 114 -3.65 0.31 8.25
C ARG A 114 -4.42 0.15 6.94
N LEU A 115 -5.54 0.84 6.77
CA LEU A 115 -6.31 0.81 5.52
C LEU A 115 -5.49 1.33 4.34
N HIS A 116 -4.74 2.41 4.53
CA HIS A 116 -3.84 2.95 3.52
C HIS A 116 -2.72 1.95 3.16
N LEU A 117 -2.05 1.36 4.16
CA LEU A 117 -1.01 0.35 3.94
C LEU A 117 -1.58 -0.87 3.21
N ALA A 118 -2.80 -1.29 3.52
CA ALA A 118 -3.47 -2.39 2.82
C ALA A 118 -3.70 -2.07 1.34
N GLN A 119 -4.04 -0.81 1.00
CA GLN A 119 -4.17 -0.37 -0.38
C GLN A 119 -2.82 -0.39 -1.11
N VAL A 120 -1.75 0.08 -0.47
CA VAL A 120 -0.39 0.01 -1.03
C VAL A 120 0.01 -1.45 -1.30
N ALA A 121 -0.24 -2.35 -0.34
CA ALA A 121 0.04 -3.77 -0.47
C ALA A 121 -0.72 -4.40 -1.65
N ARG A 122 -2.03 -4.13 -1.79
CA ARG A 122 -2.85 -4.65 -2.89
C ARG A 122 -2.26 -4.30 -4.25
N SER A 123 -1.90 -3.04 -4.46
CA SER A 123 -1.32 -2.56 -5.71
C SER A 123 0.01 -3.23 -6.06
N ALA A 124 0.80 -3.60 -5.05
CA ALA A 124 2.07 -4.30 -5.23
C ALA A 124 1.88 -5.81 -5.52
N VAL A 125 0.99 -6.48 -4.77
CA VAL A 125 0.87 -7.95 -4.75
C VAL A 125 0.19 -8.54 -5.98
N VAL A 126 -0.71 -7.80 -6.65
CA VAL A 126 -1.45 -8.30 -7.84
C VAL A 126 -0.52 -8.88 -8.92
N ARG A 127 0.73 -8.40 -9.00
CA ARG A 127 1.72 -8.84 -10.01
C ARG A 127 2.66 -9.93 -9.50
N THR A 128 2.53 -10.38 -8.26
CA THR A 128 3.52 -11.20 -7.55
C THR A 128 2.89 -12.41 -6.86
N LEU A 129 1.60 -12.65 -7.06
CA LEU A 129 0.95 -13.90 -6.65
C LEU A 129 1.47 -15.06 -7.51
N MET A 130 1.72 -16.19 -6.85
CA MET A 130 2.05 -17.44 -7.53
C MET A 130 0.77 -18.02 -8.17
N PRO A 131 0.81 -18.54 -9.42
CA PRO A 131 -0.39 -19.06 -10.08
C PRO A 131 -1.01 -20.28 -9.38
N ASP A 132 -0.15 -21.15 -8.82
CA ASP A 132 -0.55 -22.47 -8.32
C ASP A 132 -0.40 -22.60 -6.80
N GLU A 133 0.04 -21.53 -6.12
CA GLU A 133 0.26 -21.54 -4.67
C GLU A 133 -0.44 -20.34 -4.01
N PRO A 134 -1.00 -20.50 -2.81
CA PRO A 134 -1.52 -19.39 -2.01
C PRO A 134 -0.38 -18.59 -1.37
N SER A 135 0.64 -18.25 -2.14
CA SER A 135 1.86 -17.61 -1.65
C SER A 135 2.29 -16.46 -2.57
N VAL A 136 2.98 -15.50 -1.97
CA VAL A 136 3.59 -14.38 -2.71
C VAL A 136 5.03 -14.73 -3.07
N ASP A 137 5.40 -14.50 -4.32
CA ASP A 137 6.78 -14.54 -4.77
C ASP A 137 7.51 -13.28 -4.29
N VAL A 138 8.21 -13.42 -3.16
CA VAL A 138 8.94 -12.30 -2.53
C VAL A 138 10.13 -11.82 -3.38
N GLN A 139 10.71 -12.66 -4.24
CA GLN A 139 11.81 -12.27 -5.12
C GLN A 139 11.29 -11.39 -6.26
N ARG A 140 10.17 -11.80 -6.85
CA ARG A 140 9.47 -10.99 -7.85
C ARG A 140 8.94 -9.70 -7.24
N LEU A 141 8.40 -9.74 -6.03
CA LEU A 141 7.95 -8.55 -5.30
C LEU A 141 9.09 -7.54 -5.09
N TRP A 142 10.26 -8.00 -4.62
CA TRP A 142 11.46 -7.17 -4.51
C TRP A 142 11.86 -6.53 -5.83
N SER A 143 11.92 -7.32 -6.90
CA SER A 143 12.30 -6.86 -8.23
C SER A 143 11.33 -5.80 -8.78
N VAL A 144 10.02 -6.00 -8.58
CA VAL A 144 8.99 -5.04 -9.00
C VAL A 144 9.09 -3.74 -8.20
N ALA A 145 9.24 -3.80 -6.88
CA ALA A 145 9.33 -2.62 -6.02
C ALA A 145 10.57 -1.78 -6.34
N ARG A 146 11.73 -2.40 -6.54
CA ARG A 146 12.96 -1.69 -6.96
C ARG A 146 12.78 -0.99 -8.29
N LYS A 147 12.18 -1.67 -9.27
CA LYS A 147 11.90 -1.08 -10.58
C LYS A 147 10.96 0.13 -10.46
N GLN A 148 9.93 0.05 -9.62
CA GLN A 148 9.02 1.17 -9.35
C GLN A 148 9.73 2.35 -8.67
N ALA A 149 10.68 2.06 -7.78
CA ALA A 149 11.53 3.06 -7.14
C ALA A 149 12.65 3.62 -8.04
N GLY A 150 12.76 3.16 -9.31
CA GLY A 150 13.82 3.59 -10.22
C GLY A 150 15.22 3.10 -9.85
N LEU A 151 15.31 2.05 -9.03
CA LEU A 151 16.59 1.47 -8.57
C LEU A 151 17.05 0.34 -9.50
N ALA A 152 18.37 0.22 -9.66
CA ALA A 152 18.97 -0.89 -10.40
C ALA A 152 18.61 -2.25 -9.76
N PRO A 153 18.52 -3.35 -10.55
CA PRO A 153 18.33 -4.69 -10.01
C PRO A 153 19.37 -5.02 -8.94
N ALA A 154 18.94 -5.64 -7.84
CA ALA A 154 19.82 -6.07 -6.76
C ALA A 154 19.28 -7.38 -6.14
N PRO A 155 20.14 -8.25 -5.60
CA PRO A 155 19.70 -9.43 -4.88
C PRO A 155 18.84 -9.03 -3.66
N THR A 156 17.94 -9.92 -3.24
CA THR A 156 17.20 -9.71 -1.99
C THR A 156 18.13 -9.72 -0.78
N PRO A 157 17.80 -8.99 0.29
CA PRO A 157 18.55 -9.05 1.54
C PRO A 157 18.61 -10.50 2.08
N THR A 158 19.81 -11.09 2.13
CA THR A 158 20.03 -12.46 2.63
C THR A 158 20.23 -12.50 4.15
N SER A 159 20.92 -11.49 4.68
CA SER A 159 21.28 -11.40 6.09
C SER A 159 20.18 -10.76 6.92
N GLY A 160 19.92 -11.33 8.10
CA GLY A 160 19.15 -10.64 9.14
C GLY A 160 20.03 -9.74 10.01
N PRO A 161 19.41 -8.93 10.89
CA PRO A 161 20.12 -8.27 11.97
C PRO A 161 20.88 -9.31 12.80
N GLY A 162 22.16 -9.06 13.08
CA GLY A 162 23.03 -10.02 13.78
C GLY A 162 23.74 -11.04 12.89
N GLY A 163 23.63 -10.95 11.56
CA GLY A 163 24.50 -11.68 10.61
C GLY A 163 24.27 -13.19 10.51
N ARG A 164 23.34 -13.78 11.26
CA ARG A 164 22.95 -15.19 11.14
C ARG A 164 22.05 -15.40 9.93
N GLU A 165 22.22 -16.54 9.24
CA GLU A 165 21.26 -17.00 8.25
C GLU A 165 19.90 -17.20 8.93
N GLY A 166 18.96 -16.30 8.66
CA GLY A 166 17.60 -16.47 9.19
C GLY A 166 16.89 -17.64 8.51
N THR A 167 15.88 -18.20 9.18
CA THR A 167 14.98 -19.22 8.61
C THR A 167 14.36 -18.75 7.28
N VAL A 168 13.83 -19.68 6.47
CA VAL A 168 13.12 -19.34 5.21
C VAL A 168 12.03 -18.29 5.48
N VAL A 169 11.23 -18.51 6.52
CA VAL A 169 10.20 -17.58 7.01
C VAL A 169 10.78 -16.21 7.35
N GLY A 170 11.87 -16.16 8.12
CA GLY A 170 12.54 -14.90 8.47
C GLY A 170 13.10 -14.16 7.27
N ARG A 171 13.66 -14.85 6.27
CA ARG A 171 14.14 -14.25 5.02
C ARG A 171 12.99 -13.67 4.18
N ARG A 172 11.85 -14.38 4.11
CA ARG A 172 10.64 -13.89 3.42
C ARG A 172 10.13 -12.60 4.06
N PHE A 173 9.98 -12.59 5.38
CA PHE A 173 9.57 -11.39 6.12
C PHE A 173 10.51 -10.21 5.88
N ARG A 174 11.82 -10.40 6.03
CA ARG A 174 12.81 -9.32 5.80
C ARG A 174 12.81 -8.79 4.38
N THR A 175 12.61 -9.67 3.39
CA THR A 175 12.48 -9.24 2.00
C THR A 175 11.25 -8.35 1.82
N ALA A 176 10.09 -8.76 2.35
CA ALA A 176 8.87 -7.97 2.32
C ALA A 176 9.00 -6.64 3.10
N HIS A 177 9.75 -6.63 4.21
CA HIS A 177 10.08 -5.43 4.98
C HIS A 177 10.94 -4.46 4.18
N GLY A 178 11.98 -4.95 3.50
CA GLY A 178 12.77 -4.14 2.57
C GLY A 178 11.92 -3.57 1.44
N VAL A 179 10.97 -4.36 0.90
CA VAL A 179 9.98 -3.87 -0.08
C VAL A 179 9.13 -2.75 0.52
N ALA A 180 8.65 -2.91 1.75
CA ALA A 180 7.83 -1.91 2.41
C ALA A 180 8.54 -0.56 2.50
N HIS A 181 9.83 -0.52 2.86
CA HIS A 181 10.63 0.71 2.84
C HIS A 181 10.74 1.34 1.45
N LEU A 182 10.92 0.53 0.40
CA LEU A 182 10.95 1.05 -0.98
C LEU A 182 9.61 1.68 -1.37
N LEU A 183 8.49 1.05 -0.99
CA LEU A 183 7.15 1.54 -1.29
C LEU A 183 6.79 2.79 -0.47
N LEU A 184 7.26 2.87 0.78
CA LEU A 184 7.03 4.00 1.69
C LEU A 184 8.06 5.12 1.52
N SER A 185 9.11 4.91 0.72
CA SER A 185 10.25 5.83 0.58
C SER A 185 10.91 6.18 1.92
N THR A 186 11.07 5.19 2.80
CA THR A 186 11.70 5.34 4.11
C THR A 186 13.03 4.58 4.19
N CYS A 187 13.86 4.93 5.16
CA CYS A 187 15.10 4.21 5.44
C CYS A 187 14.86 3.09 6.44
N CYS A 188 15.53 1.96 6.25
CA CYS A 188 15.52 0.85 7.20
C CYS A 188 16.55 1.10 8.30
N THR A 189 16.07 1.19 9.53
CA THR A 189 16.81 1.26 10.80
C THR A 189 16.50 0.06 11.69
N TRP A 190 15.93 -1.04 11.15
CA TRP A 190 15.62 -2.24 11.92
C TRP A 190 16.84 -2.76 12.73
N PRO A 191 16.68 -3.23 13.99
CA PRO A 191 15.43 -3.53 14.70
C PRO A 191 14.87 -2.38 15.55
N TYR A 192 15.36 -1.15 15.41
CA TYR A 192 14.92 -0.06 16.28
C TYR A 192 13.46 0.30 16.03
N GLY A 193 12.63 0.30 17.07
CA GLY A 193 11.17 0.52 17.01
C GLY A 193 10.77 1.97 16.72
N THR A 194 11.21 2.51 15.59
CA THR A 194 10.69 3.80 15.08
C THR A 194 9.30 3.60 14.47
N ASP A 195 8.54 4.70 14.33
CA ASP A 195 7.25 4.66 13.63
C ASP A 195 7.39 4.12 12.20
N ALA A 196 8.47 4.49 11.50
CA ALA A 196 8.74 4.03 10.15
C ALA A 196 8.99 2.51 10.07
N GLU A 197 9.69 1.93 11.06
CA GLU A 197 9.90 0.48 11.14
C GLU A 197 8.61 -0.26 11.48
N SER A 198 7.77 0.32 12.33
CA SER A 198 6.46 -0.25 12.69
C SER A 198 5.54 -0.30 11.46
N GLU A 199 5.47 0.79 10.70
CA GLU A 199 4.70 0.85 9.45
C GLU A 199 5.25 -0.09 8.37
N ALA A 200 6.58 -0.16 8.23
CA ALA A 200 7.22 -1.07 7.29
C ALA A 200 6.93 -2.54 7.64
N SER A 201 6.92 -2.89 8.94
CA SER A 201 6.59 -4.22 9.43
C SER A 201 5.14 -4.59 9.15
N GLU A 202 4.24 -3.64 9.40
CA GLU A 202 2.82 -3.83 9.13
C GLU A 202 2.56 -4.01 7.63
N LEU A 203 3.16 -3.16 6.79
CA LEU A 203 3.06 -3.29 5.35
C LEU A 203 3.68 -4.61 4.85
N ALA A 204 4.83 -5.04 5.39
CA ALA A 204 5.43 -6.34 5.09
C ALA A 204 4.47 -7.50 5.42
N GLY A 205 3.78 -7.39 6.54
CA GLY A 205 2.73 -8.32 6.94
C GLY A 205 1.62 -8.42 5.90
N MET A 206 1.08 -7.28 5.45
CA MET A 206 0.04 -7.21 4.43
C MET A 206 0.50 -7.70 3.06
N LEU A 207 1.77 -7.44 2.70
CA LEU A 207 2.39 -7.93 1.46
C LEU A 207 2.50 -9.46 1.45
N LEU A 208 2.80 -10.08 2.60
CA LEU A 208 2.91 -11.53 2.72
C LEU A 208 1.57 -12.25 2.95
N THR A 209 0.55 -11.52 3.42
CA THR A 209 -0.78 -12.06 3.74
C THR A 209 -1.90 -11.35 2.97
N PRO A 210 -1.86 -11.34 1.62
CA PRO A 210 -2.95 -10.78 0.84
C PRO A 210 -4.28 -11.49 1.16
N PRO A 211 -5.43 -10.77 1.13
CA PRO A 211 -6.71 -11.29 1.65
C PRO A 211 -7.14 -12.65 1.08
N GLY A 212 -6.96 -12.88 -0.22
CA GLY A 212 -7.34 -14.13 -0.89
C GLY A 212 -6.57 -15.34 -0.35
N PRO A 213 -5.24 -15.38 -0.55
CA PRO A 213 -4.38 -16.43 0.00
C PRO A 213 -4.51 -16.62 1.51
N PHE A 214 -4.62 -15.54 2.29
CA PHE A 214 -4.81 -15.64 3.74
C PHE A 214 -6.14 -16.34 4.08
N THR A 215 -7.25 -15.93 3.44
CA THR A 215 -8.56 -16.57 3.63
C THR A 215 -8.53 -18.05 3.23
N GLN A 216 -7.80 -18.39 2.17
CA GLN A 216 -7.63 -19.78 1.75
C GLN A 216 -6.87 -20.59 2.81
N ALA A 217 -5.79 -20.05 3.38
CA ALA A 217 -5.03 -20.70 4.44
C ALA A 217 -5.88 -20.94 5.70
N VAL A 218 -6.67 -19.94 6.14
CA VAL A 218 -7.59 -20.10 7.27
C VAL A 218 -8.61 -21.21 7.01
N ARG A 219 -9.24 -21.22 5.82
CA ARG A 219 -10.22 -22.26 5.45
C ARG A 219 -9.59 -23.65 5.36
N ALA A 220 -8.38 -23.75 4.84
CA ALA A 220 -7.65 -25.01 4.76
C ALA A 220 -7.37 -25.57 6.17
N ALA A 221 -6.95 -24.71 7.11
CA ALA A 221 -6.74 -25.08 8.50
C ALA A 221 -8.02 -25.63 9.17
N PHE A 222 -9.18 -24.98 8.96
CA PHE A 222 -10.45 -25.50 9.46
C PHE A 222 -10.85 -26.83 8.83
N THR A 223 -10.56 -27.00 7.54
CA THR A 223 -10.87 -28.25 6.83
C THR A 223 -9.97 -29.41 7.26
N SER A 224 -8.77 -29.13 7.78
CA SER A 224 -7.88 -30.15 8.35
C SER A 224 -8.26 -30.61 9.75
N GLY A 225 -9.41 -30.17 10.28
CA GLY A 225 -9.93 -30.59 11.58
C GLY A 225 -9.46 -29.75 12.76
N ILE A 226 -8.84 -28.59 12.51
CA ILE A 226 -8.59 -27.59 13.57
C ILE A 226 -9.93 -26.96 13.94
N ASP A 227 -10.33 -27.11 15.21
CA ASP A 227 -11.56 -26.48 15.71
C ASP A 227 -11.35 -24.95 15.80
N PRO A 228 -12.10 -24.14 15.04
CA PRO A 228 -12.02 -22.68 15.12
C PRO A 228 -12.40 -22.11 16.49
N TRP A 229 -13.07 -22.90 17.32
CA TRP A 229 -13.54 -22.51 18.65
C TRP A 229 -12.66 -23.04 19.77
N ASP A 230 -11.56 -23.73 19.44
CA ASP A 230 -10.57 -24.14 20.43
C ASP A 230 -9.98 -22.89 21.10
N PRO A 231 -10.02 -22.78 22.44
CA PRO A 231 -9.36 -21.69 23.14
C PRO A 231 -7.84 -21.65 22.85
N ASP A 232 -7.22 -22.78 22.50
CA ASP A 232 -5.83 -22.82 22.03
C ASP A 232 -5.73 -22.52 20.52
N THR A 233 -5.64 -21.23 20.22
CA THR A 233 -5.41 -20.75 18.85
C THR A 233 -4.03 -21.10 18.28
N GLY A 234 -3.13 -21.71 19.07
CA GLY A 234 -1.77 -22.05 18.66
C GLY A 234 -1.70 -22.98 17.45
N GLY A 235 -2.57 -24.00 17.41
CA GLY A 235 -2.65 -24.92 16.28
C GLY A 235 -3.08 -24.24 14.97
N LEU A 236 -4.06 -23.34 15.05
CA LEU A 236 -4.53 -22.54 13.92
C LEU A 236 -3.44 -21.58 13.41
N VAL A 237 -2.78 -20.88 14.32
CA VAL A 237 -1.68 -19.95 14.01
C VAL A 237 -0.53 -20.70 13.34
N ALA A 238 -0.13 -21.86 13.86
CA ALA A 238 0.92 -22.70 13.28
C ALA A 238 0.56 -23.18 11.86
N ALA A 239 -0.66 -23.67 11.66
CA ALA A 239 -1.12 -24.13 10.35
C ALA A 239 -1.12 -23.00 9.29
N ILE A 240 -1.57 -21.80 9.66
CA ILE A 240 -1.56 -20.63 8.76
C ILE A 240 -0.11 -20.19 8.48
N SER A 241 0.71 -20.13 9.53
CA SER A 241 2.14 -19.79 9.45
C SER A 241 2.89 -20.69 8.46
N ASP A 242 2.68 -22.00 8.57
CA ASP A 242 3.30 -23.00 7.69
C ASP A 242 2.76 -22.91 6.26
N SER A 243 1.44 -22.77 6.09
CA SER A 243 0.81 -22.66 4.78
C SER A 243 1.28 -21.45 3.97
N LEU A 244 1.56 -20.32 4.63
CA LEU A 244 1.95 -19.07 3.96
C LEU A 244 3.45 -18.79 4.04
N LEU A 245 4.21 -19.63 4.76
CA LEU A 245 5.63 -19.45 5.09
C LEU A 245 5.89 -18.05 5.69
N ILE A 246 5.09 -17.68 6.70
CA ILE A 246 5.18 -16.41 7.44
C ILE A 246 5.49 -16.66 8.91
N PRO A 247 5.97 -15.66 9.69
CA PRO A 247 6.16 -15.85 11.12
C PRO A 247 4.84 -16.10 11.86
N GLY A 248 4.85 -16.95 12.89
CA GLY A 248 3.65 -17.26 13.69
C GLY A 248 3.01 -16.02 14.33
N TRP A 249 3.82 -15.09 14.85
CA TRP A 249 3.30 -13.82 15.39
C TRP A 249 2.56 -12.99 14.34
N LEU A 250 3.01 -13.05 13.08
CA LEU A 250 2.35 -12.35 11.98
C LEU A 250 1.04 -13.05 11.61
N ALA A 251 1.03 -14.39 11.58
CA ALA A 251 -0.21 -15.15 11.37
C ALA A 251 -1.26 -14.82 12.46
N ALA A 252 -0.85 -14.78 13.73
CA ALA A 252 -1.73 -14.39 14.84
C ALA A 252 -2.24 -12.94 14.70
N TYR A 253 -1.37 -11.99 14.35
CA TYR A 253 -1.74 -10.60 14.12
C TYR A 253 -2.78 -10.45 13.01
N ARG A 254 -2.60 -11.17 11.89
CA ARG A 254 -3.52 -11.13 10.76
C ARG A 254 -4.82 -11.88 11.03
N LEU A 255 -4.78 -12.90 11.89
CA LEU A 255 -5.96 -13.63 12.32
C LEU A 255 -6.87 -12.77 13.21
N ALA A 256 -6.30 -11.86 14.01
CA ALA A 256 -7.07 -10.88 14.79
C ALA A 256 -7.86 -9.89 13.91
N ASP A 257 -7.45 -9.70 12.65
CA ASP A 257 -8.20 -8.91 11.66
C ASP A 257 -9.20 -9.74 10.84
N PHE A 258 -9.24 -11.06 11.04
CA PHE A 258 -10.03 -11.95 10.22
C PHE A 258 -11.52 -11.86 10.61
N PRO A 259 -12.43 -11.62 9.65
CA PRO A 259 -13.86 -11.51 9.97
C PRO A 259 -14.40 -12.76 10.66
N GLY A 260 -15.04 -12.56 11.82
CA GLY A 260 -15.67 -13.64 12.60
C GLY A 260 -14.74 -14.34 13.58
N ILE A 261 -13.46 -13.95 13.68
CA ILE A 261 -12.54 -14.42 14.71
C ILE A 261 -12.21 -13.23 15.62
N HIS A 262 -12.49 -13.38 16.91
CA HIS A 262 -12.13 -12.39 17.93
C HIS A 262 -10.93 -12.90 18.71
N LEU A 263 -9.74 -12.47 18.30
CA LEU A 263 -8.49 -12.85 18.95
C LEU A 263 -7.93 -11.65 19.71
N GLN A 264 -7.77 -11.79 21.02
CA GLN A 264 -7.13 -10.78 21.86
C GLN A 264 -5.63 -11.09 21.97
N LEU A 265 -4.81 -10.25 21.34
CA LEU A 265 -3.36 -10.32 21.47
C LEU A 265 -2.95 -9.57 22.73
N ILE A 266 -2.41 -10.29 23.71
CA ILE A 266 -1.84 -9.69 24.91
C ILE A 266 -0.33 -9.62 24.69
N PRO A 267 0.27 -8.43 24.54
CA PRO A 267 1.72 -8.31 24.52
C PRO A 267 2.24 -8.78 25.87
N ILE A 268 3.18 -9.74 25.85
CA ILE A 268 3.91 -10.12 27.05
C ILE A 268 5.06 -9.13 27.16
N ASP A 269 5.03 -8.26 28.16
CA ASP A 269 6.18 -7.43 28.47
C ASP A 269 7.33 -8.36 28.89
N GLU A 270 8.48 -8.27 28.20
CA GLU A 270 9.65 -9.14 28.42
C GLU A 270 10.15 -9.09 29.87
N GLU A 271 9.76 -8.10 30.68
CA GLU A 271 10.07 -8.03 32.12
C GLU A 271 9.28 -9.03 32.99
N THR A 272 8.23 -9.67 32.45
CA THR A 272 7.33 -10.56 33.20
C THR A 272 7.41 -12.04 32.82
N ALA A 273 8.27 -12.42 31.86
CA ALA A 273 8.49 -13.78 31.38
C ALA A 273 9.83 -14.37 31.86
#